data_AF-A0A1G5CLK5-F1
#
_entry.id   AF-A0A1G5CLK5-F1
#
_cell.length_a   1.000
_cell.length_b   1.000
_cell.length_c   1.000
_cell.angle_alpha   90.00
_cell.angle_beta   90.00
_cell.angle_gamma   90.00
#
_symmetry.space_group_name_H-M   'P 1'
#
loop_
_entity.id
_entity.type
_entity.pdbx_description
1 polymer ?
#
loop_
_entity_poly.entity_id
_entity_poly.type
_entity_poly.pdbx_seq_one_letter_code
_entity_poly.pdbx_strand_id
1 'polypeptide(L)'
;MTAIKLCGLTREEDIKKANEVKPEYVGFVFYEKSRRKVSKDQAKKFRAMLNPEIKTVGVFVDANPVEIEDLFQEKIIDVAQLHGNEDEEYIKELQDKSIPVIKMFKGDSPEELLKAEKSSADMVMFDAGKGEGNTLNWNLLTYVERPFILAGGLNQENVAKAIKATNPYAVDVSTGIETDKLKDGQKMKEFVNAVREDAKVVKSKGRFGIHGGQYIPETLMNAVNELEEAYNHYKDDPEFNRELKDLLDNYAGRPSLLYYAEKMTKDLGGAKIYLKREDLNHTGSHKINNVLGQALLAKKMGKTRLIAETGAGQHGVATATAAALLGMECVIFMGEEDTKRQALNVYRMKLLGADVVPVTSGTATLKDAVSECMREWTTRIDDTHYCLGSVMGPHPFPTIVRDFQAVISKESRQQILEAEGRLPDAVIACVGGGSNAMGSFYHYIGDEGVKLIGCEAAGRGIDTFETAATVNTGKVGIFHGMKSYFCQDKYGQIAPVYSISAGLDYPGVGPEHAYLHDIHRAEYVPVTDVEAVEAFEYIAKTEGIIAAIESSHAIAYARKLAPTMDKDQIIIVTVSGRGDKDCAAIARYRGEDIYE
;
A
#
# COMPACT_ATOMS: atom_id res chain seq x y z
N MET A 1 0.50 -8.80 -10.88
CA MET A 1 1.04 -8.61 -12.25
C MET A 1 0.39 -9.67 -13.12
N THR A 2 -0.16 -9.32 -14.28
CA THR A 2 -0.80 -10.29 -15.19
C THR A 2 0.26 -11.24 -15.76
N ALA A 3 0.04 -12.55 -15.62
CA ALA A 3 0.95 -13.57 -16.14
C ALA A 3 0.87 -13.67 -17.67
N ILE A 4 1.94 -14.14 -18.30
CA ILE A 4 2.08 -14.22 -19.75
C ILE A 4 2.20 -15.67 -20.17
N LYS A 5 1.37 -16.07 -21.13
CA LYS A 5 1.46 -17.35 -21.83
C LYS A 5 1.76 -17.14 -23.30
N LEU A 6 2.89 -17.71 -23.77
CA LEU A 6 3.24 -17.74 -25.20
C LEU A 6 2.89 -19.12 -25.75
N CYS A 7 1.93 -19.20 -26.67
CA CYS A 7 1.34 -20.47 -27.11
C CYS A 7 1.75 -20.88 -28.53
N GLY A 8 1.93 -22.19 -28.74
CA GLY A 8 2.16 -22.80 -30.03
C GLY A 8 3.59 -22.60 -30.55
N LEU A 9 4.58 -22.78 -29.68
CA LEU A 9 6.00 -22.75 -30.04
C LEU A 9 6.38 -24.08 -30.70
N THR A 10 7.04 -24.03 -31.85
CA THR A 10 7.32 -25.23 -32.68
C THR A 10 8.78 -25.38 -33.06
N ARG A 11 9.63 -24.40 -32.75
CA ARG A 11 11.06 -24.40 -33.08
C ARG A 11 11.92 -24.14 -31.86
N GLU A 12 13.16 -24.63 -31.89
CA GLU A 12 14.16 -24.33 -30.87
C GLU A 12 14.44 -22.84 -30.71
N GLU A 13 14.39 -22.08 -31.80
CA GLU A 13 14.53 -20.62 -31.78
C GLU A 13 13.44 -19.95 -30.94
N ASP A 14 12.20 -20.46 -31.02
CA ASP A 14 11.09 -19.95 -30.23
C ASP A 14 11.35 -20.17 -28.74
N ILE A 15 11.92 -21.34 -28.37
CA ILE A 15 12.26 -21.69 -26.99
C ILE A 15 13.41 -20.81 -26.46
N LYS A 16 14.45 -20.61 -27.27
CA LYS A 16 15.55 -19.69 -26.92
C LYS A 16 15.01 -18.29 -26.65
N LYS A 17 14.09 -17.82 -27.50
CA LYS A 17 13.48 -16.51 -27.29
C LYS A 17 12.57 -16.46 -26.06
N ALA A 18 11.79 -17.51 -25.80
CA ALA A 18 11.00 -17.62 -24.58
C ALA A 18 11.88 -17.51 -23.33
N ASN A 19 13.05 -18.15 -23.30
CA ASN A 19 14.00 -18.03 -22.19
C ASN A 19 14.54 -16.60 -22.00
N GLU A 20 14.71 -15.84 -23.08
CA GLU A 20 15.15 -14.44 -23.02
C GLU A 20 14.06 -13.52 -22.45
N VAL A 21 12.82 -13.69 -22.89
CA VAL A 21 11.70 -12.81 -22.48
C VAL A 21 11.02 -13.28 -21.19
N LYS A 22 11.30 -14.52 -20.75
CA LYS A 22 10.87 -15.12 -19.48
C LYS A 22 9.36 -15.03 -19.21
N PRO A 23 8.47 -15.55 -20.07
CA PRO A 23 7.04 -15.61 -19.74
C PRO A 23 6.80 -16.60 -18.58
N GLU A 24 5.67 -16.50 -17.90
CA GLU A 24 5.31 -17.45 -16.84
C GLU A 24 4.91 -18.83 -17.42
N TYR A 25 4.35 -18.85 -18.64
CA TYR A 25 3.89 -20.07 -19.30
C TYR A 25 4.29 -20.16 -20.77
N VAL A 26 4.56 -21.38 -21.25
CA VAL A 26 4.74 -21.73 -22.66
C VAL A 26 3.79 -22.85 -23.06
N GLY A 27 3.09 -22.69 -24.18
CA GLY A 27 2.11 -23.66 -24.69
C GLY A 27 2.64 -24.55 -25.81
N PHE A 28 2.48 -25.87 -25.69
CA PHE A 28 2.75 -26.88 -26.71
C PHE A 28 1.44 -27.49 -27.21
N VAL A 29 1.21 -27.50 -28.53
CA VAL A 29 -0.05 -27.99 -29.10
C VAL A 29 0.08 -29.45 -29.52
N PHE A 30 -0.78 -30.31 -28.98
CA PHE A 30 -0.81 -31.75 -29.30
C PHE A 30 -1.98 -32.13 -30.21
N TYR A 31 -2.79 -31.16 -30.64
CA TYR A 31 -3.89 -31.42 -31.56
C TYR A 31 -3.43 -31.64 -33.00
N GLU A 32 -3.74 -32.81 -33.55
CA GLU A 32 -3.31 -33.27 -34.89
C GLU A 32 -3.63 -32.29 -36.03
N LYS A 33 -4.79 -31.62 -35.99
CA LYS A 33 -5.19 -30.70 -37.07
C LYS A 33 -4.58 -29.30 -36.93
N SER A 34 -3.76 -29.06 -35.91
CA SER A 34 -3.11 -27.77 -35.70
C SER A 34 -1.84 -27.66 -36.52
N ARG A 35 -1.66 -26.56 -37.25
CA ARG A 35 -0.37 -26.23 -37.87
C ARG A 35 0.77 -26.03 -36.86
N ARG A 36 0.44 -25.88 -35.57
CA ARG A 36 1.40 -25.69 -34.47
C ARG A 36 1.63 -26.97 -33.68
N LYS A 37 1.22 -28.12 -34.23
CA LYS A 37 1.40 -29.43 -33.58
C LYS A 37 2.89 -29.68 -33.31
N VAL A 38 3.18 -30.18 -32.13
CA VAL A 38 4.47 -30.79 -31.78
C VAL A 38 4.27 -32.26 -31.43
N SER A 39 5.28 -33.09 -31.72
CA SER A 39 5.31 -34.47 -31.21
C SER A 39 5.73 -34.50 -29.73
N LYS A 40 5.47 -35.62 -29.06
CA LYS A 40 5.96 -35.88 -27.68
C LYS A 40 7.48 -35.69 -27.58
N ASP A 41 8.24 -36.21 -28.53
CA ASP A 41 9.71 -36.08 -28.56
C ASP A 41 10.16 -34.62 -28.74
N GLN A 42 9.48 -33.87 -29.61
CA GLN A 42 9.76 -32.44 -29.78
C GLN A 42 9.47 -31.66 -28.50
N ALA A 43 8.31 -31.88 -27.88
CA ALA A 43 7.95 -31.23 -26.63
C ALA A 43 8.91 -31.57 -25.49
N LYS A 44 9.35 -32.83 -25.38
CA LYS A 44 10.36 -33.28 -24.42
C LYS A 44 11.70 -32.57 -24.63
N LYS A 45 12.14 -32.44 -25.88
CA LYS A 45 13.34 -31.67 -26.24
C LYS A 45 13.20 -30.19 -25.85
N PHE A 46 12.07 -29.57 -26.18
CA PHE A 46 11.81 -28.17 -25.87
C PHE A 46 11.74 -27.91 -24.36
N ARG A 47 11.09 -28.80 -23.58
CA ARG A 47 11.06 -28.74 -22.12
C ARG A 47 12.48 -28.77 -21.53
N ALA A 48 13.35 -29.64 -22.03
CA ALA A 48 14.74 -29.72 -21.57
C ALA A 48 15.56 -28.46 -21.89
N MET A 49 15.18 -27.69 -22.91
CA MET A 49 15.84 -26.43 -23.28
C MET A 49 15.26 -25.20 -22.57
N LEU A 50 14.03 -25.29 -22.07
CA LEU A 50 13.32 -24.18 -21.45
C LEU A 50 13.84 -23.93 -20.03
N ASN A 51 13.88 -22.67 -19.59
CA ASN A 51 14.19 -22.32 -18.21
C ASN A 51 13.21 -23.07 -17.27
N PRO A 52 13.70 -23.79 -16.24
CA PRO A 52 12.86 -24.53 -15.29
C PRO A 52 11.79 -23.70 -14.58
N GLU A 53 11.97 -22.39 -14.47
CA GLU A 53 10.98 -21.48 -13.87
C GLU A 53 9.74 -21.27 -14.76
N ILE A 54 9.85 -21.52 -16.07
CA ILE A 54 8.75 -21.36 -17.02
C ILE A 54 7.92 -22.64 -17.03
N LYS A 55 6.61 -22.50 -16.74
CA LYS A 55 5.69 -23.63 -16.74
C LYS A 55 5.27 -24.02 -18.15
N THR A 56 5.15 -25.31 -18.43
CA THR A 56 4.68 -25.81 -19.74
C THR A 56 3.22 -26.19 -19.72
N VAL A 57 2.47 -25.78 -20.74
CA VAL A 57 1.04 -26.04 -20.89
C VAL A 57 0.81 -26.90 -22.13
N GLY A 58 0.25 -28.09 -21.96
CA GLY A 58 -0.17 -28.95 -23.07
C GLY A 58 -1.54 -28.53 -23.58
N VAL A 59 -1.68 -28.30 -24.88
CA VAL A 59 -2.94 -27.87 -25.50
C VAL A 59 -3.58 -29.01 -26.28
N PHE A 60 -4.79 -29.41 -25.87
CA PHE A 60 -5.53 -30.58 -26.35
C PHE A 60 -6.91 -30.20 -26.89
N VAL A 61 -7.44 -31.06 -27.76
CA VAL A 61 -8.81 -31.01 -28.28
C VAL A 61 -9.32 -32.44 -28.33
N ASP A 62 -10.23 -32.79 -27.45
CA ASP A 62 -10.87 -34.11 -27.35
C ASP A 62 -9.86 -35.26 -27.31
N ALA A 63 -8.72 -35.05 -26.63
CA ALA A 63 -7.65 -36.04 -26.52
C ALA A 63 -8.03 -37.16 -25.53
N ASN A 64 -7.36 -38.30 -25.61
CA ASN A 64 -7.53 -39.35 -24.61
C ASN A 64 -6.87 -38.91 -23.28
N PRO A 65 -7.55 -38.97 -22.12
CA PRO A 65 -6.95 -38.61 -20.82
C PRO A 65 -5.63 -39.31 -20.52
N VAL A 66 -5.46 -40.55 -20.98
CA VAL A 66 -4.22 -41.33 -20.81
C VAL A 66 -3.04 -40.66 -21.51
N GLU A 67 -3.25 -40.05 -22.68
CA GLU A 67 -2.19 -39.34 -23.40
C GLU A 67 -1.74 -38.08 -22.65
N ILE A 68 -2.67 -37.39 -21.99
CA ILE A 68 -2.39 -36.21 -21.17
C ILE A 68 -1.62 -36.62 -19.91
N GLU A 69 -2.07 -37.68 -19.25
CA GLU A 69 -1.42 -38.25 -18.07
C GLU A 69 0.03 -38.66 -18.36
N ASP A 70 0.28 -39.35 -19.48
CA ASP A 70 1.62 -39.74 -19.90
C ASP A 70 2.57 -38.54 -20.05
N LEU A 71 2.08 -37.43 -20.64
CA LEU A 71 2.87 -36.21 -20.80
C LEU A 71 3.15 -35.52 -19.46
N PHE A 72 2.19 -35.55 -18.53
CA PHE A 72 2.32 -34.96 -17.20
C PHE A 72 3.27 -35.76 -16.31
N GLN A 73 3.16 -37.10 -16.29
CA GLN A 73 4.04 -37.99 -15.52
C GLN A 73 5.49 -37.92 -16.01
N GLU A 74 5.71 -37.74 -17.32
CA GLU A 74 7.04 -37.49 -17.88
C GLU A 74 7.54 -36.05 -17.65
N LYS A 75 6.78 -35.19 -16.96
CA LYS A 75 7.09 -33.78 -16.67
C LYS A 75 7.34 -32.95 -17.93
N ILE A 76 6.71 -33.35 -19.04
CA ILE A 76 6.77 -32.62 -20.31
C ILE A 76 5.84 -31.40 -20.22
N ILE A 77 4.69 -31.57 -19.58
CA ILE A 77 3.71 -30.51 -19.27
C ILE A 77 3.51 -30.40 -17.77
N ASP A 78 3.23 -29.18 -17.30
CA ASP A 78 2.86 -28.88 -15.92
C ASP A 78 1.34 -28.65 -15.76
N VAL A 79 0.64 -28.32 -16.86
CA VAL A 79 -0.80 -28.01 -16.90
C VAL A 79 -1.40 -28.51 -18.21
N ALA A 80 -2.64 -29.02 -18.17
CA ALA A 80 -3.40 -29.41 -19.35
C ALA A 80 -4.43 -28.31 -19.72
N GLN A 81 -4.44 -27.87 -20.97
CA GLN A 81 -5.39 -26.90 -21.52
C GLN A 81 -6.31 -27.54 -22.56
N LEU A 82 -7.60 -27.58 -22.26
CA LEU A 82 -8.65 -28.25 -23.03
C LEU A 82 -9.43 -27.24 -23.89
N HIS A 83 -9.52 -27.49 -25.20
CA HIS A 83 -10.26 -26.64 -26.15
C HIS A 83 -11.42 -27.35 -26.88
N GLY A 84 -11.63 -28.64 -26.61
CA GLY A 84 -12.69 -29.42 -27.23
C GLY A 84 -14.01 -29.38 -26.47
N ASN A 85 -14.77 -30.45 -26.60
CA ASN A 85 -16.06 -30.68 -25.96
C ASN A 85 -15.92 -31.48 -24.65
N GLU A 86 -14.72 -31.50 -24.06
CA GLU A 86 -14.46 -32.20 -22.80
C GLU A 86 -15.35 -31.62 -21.70
N ASP A 87 -16.09 -32.48 -20.99
CA ASP A 87 -17.07 -32.10 -19.98
C ASP A 87 -16.49 -32.13 -18.55
N GLU A 88 -17.34 -31.90 -17.57
CA GLU A 88 -16.94 -31.84 -16.16
C GLU A 88 -16.48 -33.21 -15.62
N GLU A 89 -16.96 -34.33 -16.18
CA GLU A 89 -16.49 -35.67 -15.81
C GLU A 89 -15.06 -35.89 -16.30
N TYR A 90 -14.78 -35.47 -17.54
CA TYR A 90 -13.43 -35.49 -18.11
C TYR A 90 -12.45 -34.61 -17.32
N ILE A 91 -12.86 -33.38 -16.96
CA ILE A 91 -12.03 -32.47 -16.17
C ILE A 91 -11.69 -33.11 -14.82
N LYS A 92 -12.69 -33.70 -14.16
CA LYS A 92 -12.51 -34.36 -12.88
C LYS A 92 -11.59 -35.58 -12.97
N GLU A 93 -11.67 -36.38 -14.04
CA GLU A 93 -10.76 -37.51 -14.25
C GLU A 93 -9.28 -37.06 -14.25
N LEU A 94 -8.97 -35.92 -14.88
CA LEU A 94 -7.62 -35.36 -14.87
C LEU A 94 -7.22 -34.79 -13.50
N GLN A 95 -8.15 -34.11 -12.82
CA GLN A 95 -7.90 -33.55 -11.49
C GLN A 95 -7.70 -34.62 -10.42
N ASP A 96 -8.41 -35.75 -10.50
CA ASP A 96 -8.22 -36.91 -9.62
C ASP A 96 -6.81 -37.51 -9.76
N LYS A 97 -6.17 -37.30 -10.93
CA LYS A 97 -4.76 -37.64 -11.20
C LYS A 97 -3.79 -36.50 -10.85
N SER A 98 -4.26 -35.47 -10.16
CA SER A 98 -3.50 -34.26 -9.78
C SER A 98 -2.95 -33.45 -10.96
N ILE A 99 -3.60 -33.53 -12.13
CA ILE A 99 -3.23 -32.75 -13.30
C ILE A 99 -4.02 -31.44 -13.27
N PRO A 100 -3.38 -30.25 -13.16
CA PRO A 100 -4.10 -28.98 -13.21
C PRO A 100 -4.72 -28.75 -14.59
N VAL A 101 -5.97 -28.29 -14.62
CA VAL A 101 -6.75 -28.13 -15.85
C VAL A 101 -7.11 -26.67 -16.11
N ILE A 102 -6.83 -26.22 -17.33
CA ILE A 102 -7.38 -24.99 -17.92
C ILE A 102 -8.46 -25.40 -18.92
N LYS A 103 -9.71 -24.94 -18.74
CA LYS A 103 -10.79 -25.15 -19.73
C LYS A 103 -11.08 -23.88 -20.51
N MET A 104 -11.11 -23.99 -21.84
CA MET A 104 -11.47 -22.89 -22.73
C MET A 104 -12.98 -22.80 -22.95
N PHE A 105 -13.51 -21.59 -22.85
CA PHE A 105 -14.90 -21.21 -23.13
C PHE A 105 -14.94 -20.08 -24.16
N LYS A 106 -16.03 -19.97 -24.90
CA LYS A 106 -16.26 -18.81 -25.78
C LYS A 106 -16.75 -17.64 -24.94
N GLY A 107 -16.11 -16.47 -25.04
CA GLY A 107 -16.56 -15.27 -24.34
C GLY A 107 -17.53 -14.42 -25.16
N ASP A 108 -18.46 -15.04 -25.89
CA ASP A 108 -19.36 -14.37 -26.84
C ASP A 108 -20.81 -14.25 -26.35
N SER A 109 -21.19 -14.95 -25.28
CA SER A 109 -22.56 -14.98 -24.77
C SER A 109 -22.63 -15.17 -23.24
N PRO A 110 -23.63 -14.57 -22.55
CA PRO A 110 -23.81 -14.77 -21.10
C PRO A 110 -23.97 -16.23 -20.67
N GLU A 111 -24.55 -17.07 -21.52
CA GLU A 111 -24.72 -18.51 -21.26
C GLU A 111 -23.37 -19.22 -21.14
N GLU A 112 -22.42 -18.92 -22.02
CA GLU A 112 -21.07 -19.48 -21.97
C GLU A 112 -20.28 -18.95 -20.77
N LEU A 113 -20.45 -17.67 -20.41
CA LEU A 113 -19.83 -17.11 -19.19
C LEU A 113 -20.35 -17.83 -17.93
N LEU A 114 -21.64 -18.11 -17.87
CA LEU A 114 -22.22 -18.84 -16.74
C LEU A 114 -21.72 -20.30 -16.68
N LYS A 115 -21.48 -20.94 -17.82
CA LYS A 115 -20.84 -22.27 -17.86
C LYS A 115 -19.40 -22.21 -17.35
N ALA A 116 -18.64 -21.20 -17.77
CA ALA A 116 -17.27 -21.00 -17.30
C ALA A 116 -17.22 -20.78 -15.78
N GLU A 117 -18.12 -19.97 -15.22
CA GLU A 117 -18.22 -19.77 -13.78
C GLU A 117 -18.48 -21.08 -13.02
N LYS A 118 -19.35 -21.94 -13.55
CA LYS A 118 -19.72 -23.22 -12.93
C LYS A 118 -18.71 -24.35 -13.16
N SER A 119 -17.69 -24.15 -13.98
CA SER A 119 -16.76 -25.23 -14.32
C SER A 119 -15.86 -25.60 -13.14
N SER A 120 -15.59 -26.90 -12.99
CA SER A 120 -14.69 -27.45 -11.98
C SER A 120 -13.20 -27.26 -12.32
N ALA A 121 -12.87 -26.81 -13.54
CA ALA A 121 -11.50 -26.57 -13.95
C ALA A 121 -10.78 -25.59 -13.00
N ASP A 122 -9.49 -25.81 -12.77
CA ASP A 122 -8.66 -24.96 -11.89
C ASP A 122 -8.57 -23.52 -12.39
N MET A 123 -8.63 -23.35 -13.71
CA MET A 123 -8.61 -22.06 -14.38
C MET A 123 -9.49 -22.10 -15.63
N VAL A 124 -10.16 -21.00 -15.92
CA VAL A 124 -10.93 -20.85 -17.16
C VAL A 124 -10.23 -19.90 -18.11
N MET A 125 -10.37 -20.14 -19.41
CA MET A 125 -9.84 -19.30 -20.46
C MET A 125 -10.96 -18.85 -21.40
N PHE A 126 -10.96 -17.58 -21.79
CA PHE A 126 -11.89 -17.06 -22.79
C PHE A 126 -11.18 -16.77 -24.11
N ASP A 127 -11.73 -17.28 -25.21
CA ASP A 127 -11.27 -17.01 -26.57
C ASP A 127 -12.44 -16.55 -27.46
N ALA A 128 -12.14 -15.78 -28.51
CA ALA A 128 -13.13 -15.25 -29.47
C ALA A 128 -13.65 -16.32 -30.45
N GLY A 129 -13.13 -17.56 -30.38
CA GLY A 129 -13.45 -18.64 -31.31
C GLY A 129 -12.71 -18.56 -32.64
N LYS A 130 -12.88 -19.57 -33.50
CA LYS A 130 -12.14 -19.69 -34.78
C LYS A 130 -12.55 -18.60 -35.79
N GLY A 131 -11.67 -17.63 -36.03
CA GLY A 131 -11.74 -16.65 -37.13
C GLY A 131 -10.60 -15.64 -37.02
N GLU A 132 -9.92 -15.33 -38.13
CA GLU A 132 -8.78 -14.40 -38.14
C GLU A 132 -9.23 -12.98 -37.72
N GLY A 133 -8.61 -12.44 -36.67
CA GLY A 133 -8.64 -10.99 -36.38
C GLY A 133 -9.78 -10.44 -35.53
N ASN A 134 -10.77 -11.25 -35.12
CA ASN A 134 -11.85 -10.77 -34.24
C ASN A 134 -11.38 -10.72 -32.77
N THR A 135 -11.52 -9.56 -32.14
CA THR A 135 -11.29 -9.38 -30.70
C THR A 135 -12.58 -9.68 -29.94
N LEU A 136 -12.43 -10.35 -28.80
CA LEU A 136 -13.52 -10.66 -27.88
C LEU A 136 -14.14 -9.35 -27.37
N ASN A 137 -15.46 -9.29 -27.21
CA ASN A 137 -16.11 -8.13 -26.59
C ASN A 137 -15.80 -8.12 -25.08
N TRP A 138 -14.72 -7.45 -24.70
CA TRP A 138 -14.21 -7.40 -23.33
C TRP A 138 -15.23 -6.94 -22.29
N ASN A 139 -16.25 -6.16 -22.68
CA ASN A 139 -17.31 -5.71 -21.78
C ASN A 139 -18.18 -6.86 -21.27
N LEU A 140 -18.20 -8.02 -21.93
CA LEU A 140 -18.91 -9.20 -21.43
C LEU A 140 -18.12 -9.91 -20.32
N LEU A 141 -16.79 -9.80 -20.32
CA LEU A 141 -15.95 -10.47 -19.34
C LEU A 141 -15.90 -9.76 -17.98
N THR A 142 -16.42 -8.54 -17.87
CA THR A 142 -16.51 -7.83 -16.58
C THR A 142 -17.48 -8.46 -15.59
N TYR A 143 -18.31 -9.41 -16.05
CA TYR A 143 -19.23 -10.19 -15.22
C TYR A 143 -18.65 -11.52 -14.72
N VAL A 144 -17.39 -11.82 -15.06
CA VAL A 144 -16.69 -13.01 -14.57
C VAL A 144 -16.03 -12.66 -13.25
N GLU A 145 -16.40 -13.36 -12.19
CA GLU A 145 -15.93 -13.11 -10.82
C GLU A 145 -14.70 -13.96 -10.46
N ARG A 146 -14.50 -15.09 -11.16
CA ARG A 146 -13.34 -15.97 -10.93
C ARG A 146 -12.11 -15.56 -11.74
N PRO A 147 -10.89 -15.92 -11.30
CA PRO A 147 -9.68 -15.75 -12.11
C PRO A 147 -9.80 -16.45 -13.47
N PHE A 148 -9.36 -15.78 -14.53
CA PHE A 148 -9.39 -16.32 -15.89
C PHE A 148 -8.18 -15.90 -16.72
N ILE A 149 -7.94 -16.65 -17.80
CA ILE A 149 -6.96 -16.34 -18.83
C ILE A 149 -7.68 -15.70 -20.02
N LEU A 150 -7.20 -14.53 -20.45
CA LEU A 150 -7.70 -13.88 -21.66
C LEU A 150 -6.89 -14.33 -22.87
N ALA A 151 -7.57 -14.90 -23.86
CA ALA A 151 -7.00 -15.28 -25.15
C ALA A 151 -7.78 -14.60 -26.30
N GLY A 152 -7.31 -14.85 -27.54
CA GLY A 152 -8.02 -14.42 -28.75
C GLY A 152 -7.65 -13.03 -29.24
N GLY A 153 -7.02 -12.97 -30.41
CA GLY A 153 -6.73 -11.71 -31.11
C GLY A 153 -5.74 -10.75 -30.42
N LEU A 154 -5.09 -11.17 -29.31
CA LEU A 154 -4.14 -10.33 -28.58
C LEU A 154 -2.83 -10.12 -29.35
N ASN A 155 -2.29 -8.91 -29.29
CA ASN A 155 -0.99 -8.49 -29.83
C ASN A 155 -0.44 -7.31 -29.03
N GLN A 156 0.76 -6.84 -29.37
CA GLN A 156 1.43 -5.73 -28.67
C GLN A 156 0.66 -4.41 -28.68
N GLU A 157 -0.22 -4.18 -29.65
CA GLU A 157 -0.99 -2.94 -29.80
C GLU A 157 -2.25 -2.92 -28.94
N ASN A 158 -2.85 -4.09 -28.67
CA ASN A 158 -4.15 -4.18 -27.99
C ASN A 158 -4.10 -4.81 -26.59
N VAL A 159 -3.02 -5.53 -26.23
CA VAL A 159 -2.99 -6.32 -24.99
C VAL A 159 -3.10 -5.46 -23.72
N ALA A 160 -2.47 -4.28 -23.68
CA ALA A 160 -2.60 -3.36 -22.56
C ALA A 160 -4.05 -2.90 -22.35
N LYS A 161 -4.75 -2.55 -23.45
CA LYS A 161 -6.16 -2.16 -23.40
C LYS A 161 -7.03 -3.34 -22.92
N ALA A 162 -6.70 -4.56 -23.34
CA ALA A 162 -7.40 -5.78 -22.98
C ALA A 162 -7.27 -6.08 -21.47
N ILE A 163 -6.04 -5.99 -20.94
CA ILE A 163 -5.74 -6.16 -19.52
C ILE A 163 -6.51 -5.13 -18.70
N LYS A 164 -6.44 -3.85 -19.09
CA LYS A 164 -7.15 -2.77 -18.40
C LYS A 164 -8.67 -2.94 -18.38
N ALA A 165 -9.25 -3.48 -19.46
CA ALA A 165 -10.69 -3.67 -19.58
C ALA A 165 -11.22 -4.88 -18.78
N THR A 166 -10.38 -5.91 -18.58
CA THR A 166 -10.86 -7.23 -18.11
C THR A 166 -10.16 -7.74 -16.85
N ASN A 167 -9.02 -7.15 -16.47
CA ASN A 167 -8.20 -7.56 -15.32
C ASN A 167 -7.93 -9.08 -15.23
N PRO A 168 -7.39 -9.72 -16.28
CA PRO A 168 -7.24 -11.17 -16.31
C PRO A 168 -6.07 -11.63 -15.42
N TYR A 169 -6.13 -12.88 -14.95
CA TYR A 169 -5.02 -13.53 -14.25
C TYR A 169 -3.80 -13.67 -15.18
N ALA A 170 -4.04 -14.13 -16.41
CA ALA A 170 -3.02 -14.25 -17.44
C ALA A 170 -3.55 -13.82 -18.82
N VAL A 171 -2.65 -13.46 -19.72
CA VAL A 171 -2.94 -13.30 -21.15
C VAL A 171 -2.25 -14.39 -21.96
N ASP A 172 -2.96 -14.97 -22.92
CA ASP A 172 -2.46 -15.99 -23.84
C ASP A 172 -2.36 -15.43 -25.26
N VAL A 173 -1.16 -15.51 -25.85
CA VAL A 173 -0.92 -15.05 -27.22
C VAL A 173 -0.33 -16.16 -28.09
N SER A 174 -0.89 -16.29 -29.30
CA SER A 174 -0.36 -17.18 -30.32
C SER A 174 -0.09 -16.45 -31.63
N THR A 175 -1.13 -16.08 -32.39
CA THR A 175 -0.96 -15.46 -33.73
C THR A 175 -0.40 -14.04 -33.67
N GLY A 176 -0.68 -13.26 -32.61
CA GLY A 176 -0.24 -11.86 -32.51
C GLY A 176 1.27 -11.66 -32.38
N ILE A 177 2.02 -12.74 -32.12
CA ILE A 177 3.49 -12.75 -32.04
C ILE A 177 4.14 -13.48 -33.22
N GLU A 178 3.43 -13.60 -34.34
CA GLU A 178 3.95 -14.28 -35.55
C GLU A 178 4.24 -13.30 -36.69
N THR A 179 5.24 -13.65 -37.49
CA THR A 179 5.54 -13.09 -38.81
C THR A 179 5.67 -14.26 -39.78
N ASP A 180 4.98 -14.22 -40.92
CA ASP A 180 4.94 -15.31 -41.90
C ASP A 180 4.60 -16.70 -41.29
N LYS A 181 3.64 -16.71 -40.35
CA LYS A 181 3.15 -17.89 -39.61
C LYS A 181 4.17 -18.54 -38.67
N LEU A 182 5.34 -17.93 -38.46
CA LEU A 182 6.36 -18.36 -37.51
C LEU A 182 6.46 -17.39 -36.34
N LYS A 183 6.85 -17.85 -35.14
CA LYS A 183 7.03 -16.94 -33.99
C LYS A 183 8.15 -15.94 -34.29
N ASP A 184 7.84 -14.67 -34.08
CA ASP A 184 8.76 -13.57 -34.30
C ASP A 184 9.33 -13.12 -32.96
N GLY A 185 10.65 -13.21 -32.81
CA GLY A 185 11.27 -12.91 -31.53
C GLY A 185 11.13 -11.43 -31.12
N GLN A 186 11.08 -10.52 -32.08
CA GLN A 186 10.85 -9.11 -31.78
C GLN A 186 9.42 -8.90 -31.29
N LYS A 187 8.42 -9.47 -31.96
CA LYS A 187 7.02 -9.37 -31.50
C LYS A 187 6.78 -10.07 -30.16
N MET A 188 7.45 -11.20 -29.90
CA MET A 188 7.42 -11.83 -28.57
C MET A 188 7.93 -10.88 -27.48
N LYS A 189 9.04 -10.18 -27.73
CA LYS A 189 9.61 -9.20 -26.82
C LYS A 189 8.69 -7.99 -26.65
N GLU A 190 8.16 -7.46 -27.74
CA GLU A 190 7.24 -6.30 -27.73
C GLU A 190 5.94 -6.62 -27.00
N PHE A 191 5.37 -7.81 -27.21
CA PHE A 191 4.19 -8.27 -26.48
C PHE A 191 4.46 -8.40 -24.97
N VAL A 192 5.55 -9.08 -24.60
CA VAL A 192 5.93 -9.24 -23.18
C VAL A 192 6.19 -7.88 -22.54
N ASN A 193 6.86 -6.96 -23.25
CA ASN A 193 7.05 -5.60 -22.81
C ASN A 193 5.72 -4.88 -22.66
N ALA A 194 4.80 -4.95 -23.62
CA ALA A 194 3.50 -4.30 -23.52
C ALA A 194 2.69 -4.77 -22.29
N VAL A 195 2.72 -6.08 -21.97
CA VAL A 195 2.07 -6.62 -20.77
C VAL A 195 2.76 -6.13 -19.49
N ARG A 196 4.10 -6.10 -19.47
CA ARG A 196 4.89 -5.69 -18.28
C ARG A 196 4.97 -4.17 -18.10
N GLU A 197 4.90 -3.42 -19.19
CA GLU A 197 4.81 -1.95 -19.20
C GLU A 197 3.42 -1.52 -18.78
N ASP A 198 2.34 -2.21 -19.17
CA ASP A 198 1.01 -1.96 -18.59
C ASP A 198 0.96 -2.34 -17.09
N ALA A 199 1.68 -3.39 -16.67
CA ALA A 199 1.92 -3.64 -15.24
C ALA A 199 2.73 -2.53 -14.54
N LYS A 200 3.45 -1.68 -15.29
CA LYS A 200 4.06 -0.43 -14.81
C LYS A 200 3.17 0.81 -15.03
N VAL A 201 2.10 0.73 -15.84
CA VAL A 201 1.32 1.88 -16.35
C VAL A 201 -0.17 1.86 -15.97
N VAL A 202 -0.70 0.83 -15.30
CA VAL A 202 -1.91 0.98 -14.47
C VAL A 202 -1.54 1.39 -13.05
N LYS A 203 -0.69 2.42 -12.89
CA LYS A 203 -0.90 3.36 -11.79
C LYS A 203 -2.12 4.17 -12.19
N SER A 204 -3.31 3.70 -11.81
CA SER A 204 -4.43 4.64 -11.77
C SER A 204 -3.98 5.80 -10.89
N LYS A 205 -4.08 7.02 -11.44
CA LYS A 205 -3.51 8.23 -10.86
C LYS A 205 -3.83 8.29 -9.36
N GLY A 206 -2.77 8.33 -8.54
CA GLY A 206 -2.91 8.38 -7.09
C GLY A 206 -3.34 7.11 -6.38
N ARG A 207 -3.12 5.93 -6.95
CA ARG A 207 -3.44 4.65 -6.32
C ARG A 207 -2.24 3.78 -5.96
N PHE A 208 -2.43 3.00 -4.90
CA PHE A 208 -1.57 1.94 -4.43
C PHE A 208 -2.38 0.63 -4.46
N GLY A 209 -2.20 -0.19 -5.49
CA GLY A 209 -3.13 -1.28 -5.78
C GLY A 209 -4.55 -0.73 -6.00
N ILE A 210 -5.51 -1.19 -5.20
CA ILE A 210 -6.90 -0.70 -5.26
C ILE A 210 -7.12 0.60 -4.47
N HIS A 211 -6.23 0.92 -3.53
CA HIS A 211 -6.37 1.99 -2.54
C HIS A 211 -5.92 3.35 -3.09
N GLY A 212 -6.34 4.44 -2.45
CA GLY A 212 -6.02 5.81 -2.82
C GLY A 212 -7.09 6.43 -3.72
N GLY A 213 -6.67 7.19 -4.73
CA GLY A 213 -7.53 7.91 -5.66
C GLY A 213 -7.93 9.30 -5.18
N GLN A 214 -8.91 9.90 -5.87
CA GLN A 214 -9.41 11.25 -5.63
C GLN A 214 -10.94 11.20 -5.50
N TYR A 215 -11.44 10.80 -4.33
CA TYR A 215 -12.87 10.67 -4.04
C TYR A 215 -13.44 11.94 -3.41
N ILE A 216 -13.28 13.06 -4.11
CA ILE A 216 -13.64 14.41 -3.66
C ILE A 216 -14.68 15.06 -4.58
N PRO A 217 -15.40 16.09 -4.12
CA PRO A 217 -16.26 16.88 -4.98
C PRO A 217 -15.48 17.54 -6.13
N GLU A 218 -16.14 17.70 -7.28
CA GLU A 218 -15.56 18.36 -8.46
C GLU A 218 -14.98 19.76 -8.15
N THR A 219 -15.59 20.46 -7.20
CA THR A 219 -15.14 21.80 -6.77
C THR A 219 -13.73 21.82 -6.17
N LEU A 220 -13.21 20.69 -5.66
CA LEU A 220 -11.84 20.57 -5.16
C LEU A 220 -10.85 20.02 -6.21
N MET A 221 -11.32 19.54 -7.35
CA MET A 221 -10.44 18.90 -8.34
C MET A 221 -9.38 19.86 -8.87
N ASN A 222 -9.73 21.14 -9.08
CA ASN A 222 -8.77 22.16 -9.52
C ASN A 222 -7.67 22.39 -8.48
N ALA A 223 -8.02 22.54 -7.20
CA ALA A 223 -7.07 22.76 -6.11
C ALA A 223 -6.09 21.59 -5.96
N VAL A 224 -6.61 20.36 -6.10
CA VAL A 224 -5.83 19.14 -5.97
C VAL A 224 -4.93 18.90 -7.19
N ASN A 225 -5.39 19.23 -8.40
CA ASN A 225 -4.55 19.19 -9.60
C ASN A 225 -3.45 20.27 -9.56
N GLU A 226 -3.77 21.49 -9.12
CA GLU A 226 -2.79 22.57 -8.91
C GLU A 226 -1.69 22.12 -7.93
N LEU A 227 -2.08 21.51 -6.80
CA LEU A 227 -1.15 20.96 -5.82
C LEU A 227 -0.29 19.84 -6.39
N GLU A 228 -0.86 18.94 -7.19
CA GLU A 228 -0.13 17.85 -7.81
C GLU A 228 0.89 18.34 -8.85
N GLU A 229 0.50 19.29 -9.69
CA GLU A 229 1.40 19.91 -10.68
C GLU A 229 2.56 20.61 -9.99
N ALA A 230 2.26 21.43 -8.97
CA ALA A 230 3.27 22.10 -8.16
C ALA A 230 4.20 21.09 -7.48
N TYR A 231 3.66 20.05 -6.85
CA TYR A 231 4.48 19.04 -6.20
C TYR A 231 5.38 18.29 -7.19
N ASN A 232 4.84 17.87 -8.33
CA ASN A 232 5.61 17.16 -9.36
C ASN A 232 6.73 18.03 -9.95
N HIS A 233 6.57 19.34 -9.97
CA HIS A 233 7.63 20.27 -10.33
C HIS A 233 8.67 20.41 -9.20
N TYR A 234 8.25 20.79 -8.00
CA TYR A 234 9.16 21.17 -6.92
C TYR A 234 9.89 20.00 -6.25
N LYS A 235 9.35 18.77 -6.30
CA LYS A 235 10.05 17.60 -5.73
C LYS A 235 11.41 17.36 -6.39
N ASP A 236 11.57 17.72 -7.65
CA ASP A 236 12.81 17.58 -8.43
C ASP A 236 13.57 18.91 -8.58
N ASP A 237 13.03 20.01 -8.05
CA ASP A 237 13.66 21.33 -8.11
C ASP A 237 14.82 21.46 -7.10
N PRO A 238 16.05 21.77 -7.54
CA PRO A 238 17.20 21.85 -6.64
C PRO A 238 17.10 22.97 -5.58
N GLU A 239 16.45 24.09 -5.92
CA GLU A 239 16.31 25.22 -5.01
C GLU A 239 15.31 24.92 -3.90
N PHE A 240 14.14 24.38 -4.23
CA PHE A 240 13.16 23.88 -3.26
C PHE A 240 13.78 22.87 -2.31
N ASN A 241 14.49 21.87 -2.84
CA ASN A 241 15.13 20.83 -2.03
C ASN A 241 16.22 21.39 -1.12
N ARG A 242 16.97 22.41 -1.58
CA ARG A 242 17.96 23.12 -0.75
C ARG A 242 17.29 23.89 0.39
N GLU A 243 16.22 24.63 0.11
CA GLU A 243 15.46 25.39 1.12
C GLU A 243 14.81 24.44 2.14
N LEU A 244 14.18 23.36 1.68
CA LEU A 244 13.58 22.38 2.58
C LEU A 244 14.64 21.71 3.46
N LYS A 245 15.81 21.37 2.89
CA LYS A 245 16.92 20.81 3.67
C LYS A 245 17.43 21.79 4.72
N ASP A 246 17.57 23.07 4.37
CA ASP A 246 17.96 24.11 5.34
C ASP A 246 16.96 24.23 6.49
N LEU A 247 15.65 24.24 6.19
CA LEU A 247 14.61 24.21 7.22
C LEU A 247 14.67 22.96 8.10
N LEU A 248 14.89 21.79 7.50
CA LEU A 248 15.00 20.54 8.26
C LEU A 248 16.23 20.54 9.18
N ASP A 249 17.39 20.95 8.68
CA ASP A 249 18.65 20.91 9.42
C ASP A 249 18.71 22.01 10.49
N ASN A 250 18.44 23.27 10.09
CA ASN A 250 18.70 24.44 10.92
C ASN A 250 17.49 24.90 11.75
N TYR A 251 16.28 24.49 11.40
CA TYR A 251 15.07 24.84 12.15
C TYR A 251 14.40 23.64 12.84
N ALA A 252 14.23 22.51 12.14
CA ALA A 252 13.64 21.31 12.73
C ALA A 252 14.60 20.50 13.60
N GLY A 253 15.91 20.66 13.41
CA GLY A 253 16.96 19.98 14.17
C GLY A 253 17.30 18.58 13.64
N ARG A 254 17.25 18.37 12.32
CA ARG A 254 17.62 17.10 11.67
C ARG A 254 19.13 16.99 11.44
N PRO A 255 19.70 15.77 11.32
CA PRO A 255 19.03 14.47 11.48
C PRO A 255 18.64 14.16 12.93
N SER A 256 17.50 13.51 13.12
CA SER A 256 17.10 13.07 14.47
C SER A 256 17.95 11.87 14.91
N LEU A 257 18.16 11.70 16.21
CA LEU A 257 19.05 10.66 16.72
C LEU A 257 18.48 9.24 16.54
N LEU A 258 19.37 8.27 16.34
CA LEU A 258 19.07 6.84 16.52
C LEU A 258 19.75 6.36 17.81
N TYR A 259 18.97 6.19 18.86
CA TYR A 259 19.45 5.94 20.21
C TYR A 259 19.41 4.43 20.53
N TYR A 260 20.55 3.83 20.87
CA TYR A 260 20.57 2.46 21.38
C TYR A 260 20.03 2.42 22.82
N ALA A 261 18.85 1.83 23.00
CA ALA A 261 18.18 1.69 24.28
C ALA A 261 18.75 0.50 25.06
N GLU A 262 19.95 0.70 25.62
CA GLU A 262 20.73 -0.36 26.26
C GLU A 262 20.01 -0.95 27.47
N LYS A 263 19.34 -0.14 28.29
CA LYS A 263 18.64 -0.64 29.48
C LYS A 263 17.41 -1.45 29.10
N MET A 264 16.62 -0.97 28.15
CA MET A 264 15.47 -1.68 27.60
C MET A 264 15.89 -2.99 26.93
N THR A 265 16.99 -2.99 26.18
CA THR A 265 17.56 -4.19 25.56
C THR A 265 17.95 -5.22 26.63
N LYS A 266 18.65 -4.79 27.68
CA LYS A 266 19.07 -5.68 28.78
C LYS A 266 17.89 -6.21 29.59
N ASP A 267 16.90 -5.37 29.85
CA ASP A 267 15.69 -5.73 30.62
C ASP A 267 14.85 -6.77 29.88
N LEU A 268 14.64 -6.59 28.57
CA LEU A 268 13.84 -7.50 27.74
C LEU A 268 14.58 -8.78 27.33
N GLY A 269 15.92 -8.80 27.39
CA GLY A 269 16.73 -10.01 27.30
C GLY A 269 16.86 -10.64 25.90
N GLY A 270 16.34 -10.00 24.85
CA GLY A 270 16.38 -10.47 23.46
C GLY A 270 17.05 -9.46 22.51
N ALA A 271 16.39 -9.14 21.39
CA ALA A 271 16.94 -8.27 20.34
C ALA A 271 17.43 -6.89 20.85
N LYS A 272 18.45 -6.35 20.16
CA LYS A 272 18.91 -4.96 20.34
C LYS A 272 17.84 -3.98 19.92
N ILE A 273 17.57 -2.98 20.75
CA ILE A 273 16.53 -1.97 20.48
C ILE A 273 17.15 -0.60 20.24
N TYR A 274 16.80 -0.02 19.10
CA TYR A 274 17.15 1.34 18.71
C TYR A 274 15.89 2.20 18.63
N LEU A 275 15.94 3.40 19.19
CA LEU A 275 14.85 4.37 19.17
C LEU A 275 15.16 5.47 18.16
N LYS A 276 14.34 5.63 17.12
CA LYS A 276 14.42 6.77 16.20
C LYS A 276 13.69 7.97 16.83
N ARG A 277 14.48 8.98 17.25
CA ARG A 277 14.10 10.05 18.19
C ARG A 277 13.41 11.25 17.54
N GLU A 278 12.27 11.03 16.87
CA GLU A 278 11.48 12.14 16.30
C GLU A 278 10.81 13.03 17.38
N ASP A 279 10.81 12.57 18.63
CA ASP A 279 10.41 13.34 19.81
C ASP A 279 11.30 14.56 20.10
N LEU A 280 12.54 14.55 19.61
CA LEU A 280 13.51 15.63 19.78
C LEU A 280 13.42 16.71 18.71
N ASN A 281 12.66 16.48 17.63
CA ASN A 281 12.48 17.49 16.60
C ASN A 281 11.84 18.75 17.20
N HIS A 282 12.08 19.90 16.57
CA HIS A 282 11.33 21.11 16.90
C HIS A 282 9.82 20.84 16.85
N THR A 283 9.08 21.55 17.69
CA THR A 283 7.67 21.30 18.07
C THR A 283 7.39 20.01 18.85
N GLY A 284 8.28 19.01 18.81
CA GLY A 284 8.24 17.79 19.63
C GLY A 284 7.68 16.53 18.95
N SER A 285 7.63 16.49 17.60
CA SER A 285 7.20 15.28 16.88
C SER A 285 7.64 15.26 15.42
N HIS A 286 7.44 14.12 14.75
CA HIS A 286 7.63 13.94 13.31
C HIS A 286 6.76 14.87 12.43
N LYS A 287 5.70 15.51 12.95
CA LYS A 287 4.79 16.32 12.14
C LYS A 287 5.46 17.51 11.47
N ILE A 288 6.51 18.07 12.09
CA ILE A 288 7.24 19.22 11.55
C ILE A 288 7.87 18.94 10.18
N ASN A 289 8.26 17.69 9.90
CA ASN A 289 8.85 17.29 8.60
C ASN A 289 7.88 17.57 7.44
N ASN A 290 6.65 17.04 7.58
CA ASN A 290 5.59 17.22 6.60
C ASN A 290 5.18 18.68 6.47
N VAL A 291 4.99 19.35 7.61
CA VAL A 291 4.50 20.73 7.61
C VAL A 291 5.49 21.68 6.96
N LEU A 292 6.79 21.58 7.25
CA LEU A 292 7.78 22.45 6.60
C LEU A 292 7.79 22.23 5.08
N GLY A 293 7.70 20.98 4.62
CA GLY A 293 7.59 20.66 3.19
C GLY A 293 6.34 21.25 2.54
N GLN A 294 5.17 21.06 3.15
CA GLN A 294 3.90 21.57 2.61
C GLN A 294 3.79 23.09 2.68
N ALA A 295 4.25 23.72 3.76
CA ALA A 295 4.20 25.18 3.91
C ALA A 295 5.16 25.86 2.93
N LEU A 296 6.34 25.30 2.70
CA LEU A 296 7.25 25.76 1.66
C LEU A 296 6.62 25.59 0.27
N LEU A 297 6.01 24.44 -0.01
CA LEU A 297 5.31 24.19 -1.27
C LEU A 297 4.18 25.20 -1.50
N ALA A 298 3.35 25.45 -0.48
CA ALA A 298 2.27 26.43 -0.53
C ALA A 298 2.80 27.84 -0.82
N LYS A 299 3.90 28.25 -0.18
CA LYS A 299 4.57 29.53 -0.45
C LYS A 299 5.06 29.62 -1.89
N LYS A 300 5.65 28.55 -2.43
CA LYS A 300 6.12 28.47 -3.82
C LYS A 300 4.97 28.44 -4.84
N MET A 301 3.79 28.00 -4.43
CA MET A 301 2.53 28.12 -5.19
C MET A 301 1.91 29.53 -5.09
N GLY A 302 2.48 30.44 -4.30
CA GLY A 302 1.94 31.79 -4.09
C GLY A 302 0.77 31.86 -3.10
N LYS A 303 0.48 30.77 -2.37
CA LYS A 303 -0.53 30.77 -1.31
C LYS A 303 -0.02 31.59 -0.13
N THR A 304 -0.92 32.30 0.54
CA THR A 304 -0.61 33.18 1.68
C THR A 304 -1.23 32.70 2.99
N ARG A 305 -2.07 31.65 2.92
CA ARG A 305 -2.81 31.10 4.05
C ARG A 305 -2.69 29.58 4.13
N LEU A 306 -2.57 29.07 5.35
CA LEU A 306 -2.61 27.65 5.67
C LEU A 306 -3.85 27.34 6.51
N ILE A 307 -4.51 26.23 6.16
CA ILE A 307 -5.48 25.58 7.03
C ILE A 307 -5.03 24.17 7.38
N ALA A 308 -5.35 23.69 8.57
CA ALA A 308 -5.07 22.31 8.97
C ALA A 308 -6.05 21.81 10.02
N GLU A 309 -6.24 20.50 10.05
CA GLU A 309 -6.99 19.79 11.08
C GLU A 309 -6.09 19.43 12.26
N THR A 310 -6.62 19.21 13.45
CA THR A 310 -5.85 18.52 14.49
C THR A 310 -6.72 17.81 15.53
N GLY A 311 -6.21 16.71 16.07
CA GLY A 311 -6.77 15.98 17.21
C GLY A 311 -5.92 16.24 18.45
N ALA A 312 -4.83 15.48 18.62
CA ALA A 312 -3.85 15.69 19.71
C ALA A 312 -3.18 17.09 19.75
N GLY A 313 -3.39 17.94 18.73
CA GLY A 313 -2.82 19.29 18.66
C GLY A 313 -1.41 19.39 18.09
N GLN A 314 -0.66 18.29 17.96
CA GLN A 314 0.72 18.32 17.46
C GLN A 314 0.82 18.78 16.01
N HIS A 315 -0.07 18.31 15.12
CA HIS A 315 -0.10 18.78 13.73
C HIS A 315 -0.48 20.26 13.66
N GLY A 316 -1.49 20.70 14.44
CA GLY A 316 -1.89 22.10 14.47
C GLY A 316 -0.78 23.03 14.97
N VAL A 317 -0.06 22.63 16.03
CA VAL A 317 1.12 23.37 16.52
C VAL A 317 2.23 23.41 15.48
N ALA A 318 2.50 22.31 14.77
CA ALA A 318 3.49 22.29 13.70
C ALA A 318 3.08 23.24 12.56
N THR A 319 1.84 23.19 12.09
CA THR A 319 1.30 24.08 11.05
C THR A 319 1.35 25.55 11.46
N ALA A 320 0.93 25.88 12.69
CA ALA A 320 1.05 27.24 13.23
C ALA A 320 2.51 27.71 13.30
N THR A 321 3.43 26.81 13.65
CA THR A 321 4.88 27.11 13.71
C THR A 321 5.43 27.45 12.32
N ALA A 322 5.14 26.62 11.31
CA ALA A 322 5.62 26.88 9.95
C ALA A 322 4.96 28.11 9.31
N ALA A 323 3.67 28.34 9.59
CA ALA A 323 2.98 29.54 9.14
C ALA A 323 3.62 30.80 9.70
N ALA A 324 3.87 30.84 11.01
CA ALA A 324 4.55 31.96 11.67
C ALA A 324 5.96 32.19 11.09
N LEU A 325 6.72 31.11 10.87
CA LEU A 325 8.06 31.19 10.28
C LEU A 325 8.05 31.76 8.86
N LEU A 326 7.07 31.38 8.04
CA LEU A 326 7.00 31.73 6.62
C LEU A 326 6.14 32.97 6.34
N GLY A 327 5.56 33.59 7.37
CA GLY A 327 4.72 34.78 7.25
C GLY A 327 3.36 34.51 6.62
N MET A 328 2.73 33.38 6.95
CA MET A 328 1.44 32.96 6.40
C MET A 328 0.33 33.08 7.46
N GLU A 329 -0.89 33.42 7.01
CA GLU A 329 -2.11 33.30 7.85
C GLU A 329 -2.33 31.82 8.19
N CYS A 330 -2.78 31.49 9.41
CA CYS A 330 -2.99 30.11 9.84
C CYS A 330 -4.30 29.94 10.59
N VAL A 331 -5.12 29.00 10.14
CA VAL A 331 -6.37 28.61 10.81
C VAL A 331 -6.38 27.10 11.06
N ILE A 332 -6.53 26.70 12.31
CA ILE A 332 -6.55 25.30 12.74
C ILE A 332 -7.96 24.91 13.15
N PHE A 333 -8.48 23.84 12.56
CA PHE A 333 -9.74 23.22 12.93
C PHE A 333 -9.48 22.07 13.90
N MET A 334 -10.18 22.07 15.02
CA MET A 334 -9.96 21.08 16.09
C MET A 334 -11.29 20.70 16.71
N GLY A 335 -11.55 19.39 16.90
CA GLY A 335 -12.79 18.93 17.54
C GLY A 335 -12.97 19.53 18.93
N GLU A 336 -14.19 19.95 19.29
CA GLU A 336 -14.45 20.63 20.57
C GLU A 336 -13.96 19.81 21.77
N GLU A 337 -14.18 18.49 21.76
CA GLU A 337 -13.70 17.61 22.83
C GLU A 337 -12.17 17.56 22.89
N ASP A 338 -11.51 17.57 21.73
CA ASP A 338 -10.05 17.60 21.65
C ASP A 338 -9.49 18.94 22.15
N THR A 339 -10.17 20.07 21.90
CA THR A 339 -9.75 21.39 22.42
C THR A 339 -9.70 21.42 23.94
N LYS A 340 -10.64 20.74 24.61
CA LYS A 340 -10.70 20.64 26.08
C LYS A 340 -9.59 19.70 26.59
N ARG A 341 -9.44 18.53 25.96
CA ARG A 341 -8.45 17.52 26.37
C ARG A 341 -7.00 17.97 26.16
N GLN A 342 -6.75 18.81 25.14
CA GLN A 342 -5.42 19.23 24.70
C GLN A 342 -5.24 20.75 24.80
N ALA A 343 -5.75 21.36 25.88
CA ALA A 343 -5.73 22.80 26.11
C ALA A 343 -4.33 23.44 25.98
N LEU A 344 -3.27 22.73 26.39
CA LEU A 344 -1.88 23.19 26.23
C LEU A 344 -1.52 23.44 24.76
N ASN A 345 -1.89 22.53 23.86
CA ASN A 345 -1.59 22.68 22.43
C ASN A 345 -2.48 23.76 21.79
N VAL A 346 -3.74 23.91 22.23
CA VAL A 346 -4.59 25.03 21.81
C VAL A 346 -3.93 26.37 22.15
N TYR A 347 -3.43 26.51 23.37
CA TYR A 347 -2.74 27.73 23.78
C TYR A 347 -1.45 27.97 22.98
N ARG A 348 -0.64 26.92 22.74
CA ARG A 348 0.57 27.01 21.90
C ARG A 348 0.25 27.48 20.48
N MET A 349 -0.83 26.99 19.85
CA MET A 349 -1.25 27.44 18.53
C MET A 349 -1.60 28.93 18.51
N LYS A 350 -2.36 29.40 19.51
CA LYS A 350 -2.71 30.82 19.64
C LYS A 350 -1.49 31.70 19.88
N LEU A 351 -0.53 31.26 20.69
CA LEU A 351 0.74 31.96 20.90
C LEU A 351 1.56 32.11 19.61
N LEU A 352 1.45 31.15 18.69
CA LEU A 352 2.08 31.20 17.37
C LEU A 352 1.30 32.06 16.36
N GLY A 353 0.19 32.69 16.77
CA GLY A 353 -0.62 33.57 15.93
C GLY A 353 -1.64 32.86 15.06
N ALA A 354 -1.90 31.56 15.29
CA ALA A 354 -2.95 30.84 14.56
C ALA A 354 -4.32 31.01 15.22
N ASP A 355 -5.36 31.13 14.40
CA ASP A 355 -6.74 31.01 14.84
C ASP A 355 -7.08 29.54 15.07
N VAL A 356 -7.75 29.23 16.19
CA VAL A 356 -8.19 27.87 16.50
C VAL A 356 -9.72 27.84 16.52
N VAL A 357 -10.30 27.09 15.58
CA VAL A 357 -11.74 26.96 15.37
C VAL A 357 -12.22 25.63 15.95
N PRO A 358 -13.01 25.63 17.05
CA PRO A 358 -13.61 24.42 17.61
C PRO A 358 -14.69 23.87 16.67
N VAL A 359 -14.61 22.58 16.34
CA VAL A 359 -15.60 21.88 15.52
C VAL A 359 -16.56 21.14 16.43
N THR A 360 -17.83 21.53 16.39
CA THR A 360 -18.91 21.01 17.24
C THR A 360 -19.81 20.00 16.53
N SER A 361 -19.56 19.74 15.25
CA SER A 361 -20.34 18.79 14.44
C SER A 361 -19.92 17.33 14.73
N GLY A 362 -20.83 16.40 14.47
CA GLY A 362 -20.55 14.96 14.55
C GLY A 362 -20.15 14.51 15.96
N THR A 363 -18.99 13.85 16.08
CA THR A 363 -18.46 13.43 17.39
C THR A 363 -17.55 14.48 18.03
N ALA A 364 -17.40 15.65 17.39
CA ALA A 364 -16.54 16.75 17.84
C ALA A 364 -15.07 16.33 18.07
N THR A 365 -14.53 15.55 17.13
CA THR A 365 -13.19 14.93 17.17
C THR A 365 -12.41 15.15 15.86
N LEU A 366 -11.20 14.58 15.75
CA LEU A 366 -10.34 14.67 14.55
C LEU A 366 -11.07 14.41 13.23
N LYS A 367 -11.96 13.40 13.13
CA LYS A 367 -12.65 13.11 11.86
C LYS A 367 -13.52 14.28 11.38
N ASP A 368 -14.16 14.99 12.32
CA ASP A 368 -15.05 16.10 12.04
C ASP A 368 -14.22 17.34 11.65
N ALA A 369 -13.06 17.52 12.30
CA ALA A 369 -12.09 18.56 11.93
C ALA A 369 -11.54 18.40 10.50
N VAL A 370 -11.23 17.17 10.06
CA VAL A 370 -10.83 16.90 8.65
C VAL A 370 -11.94 17.32 7.69
N SER A 371 -13.19 16.99 8.03
CA SER A 371 -14.35 17.32 7.19
C SER A 371 -14.57 18.83 7.07
N GLU A 372 -14.42 19.57 8.17
CA GLU A 372 -14.51 21.03 8.16
C GLU A 372 -13.33 21.70 7.45
N CYS A 373 -12.11 21.17 7.56
CA CYS A 373 -10.97 21.64 6.75
C CYS A 373 -11.22 21.48 5.26
N MET A 374 -11.71 20.32 4.80
CA MET A 374 -12.04 20.11 3.39
C MET A 374 -13.15 21.06 2.92
N ARG A 375 -14.13 21.33 3.77
CA ARG A 375 -15.20 22.31 3.50
C ARG A 375 -14.63 23.72 3.39
N GLU A 376 -13.84 24.17 4.36
CA GLU A 376 -13.19 25.47 4.33
C GLU A 376 -12.29 25.62 3.09
N TRP A 377 -11.58 24.56 2.70
CA TRP A 377 -10.77 24.63 1.51
C TRP A 377 -11.59 24.93 0.25
N THR A 378 -12.81 24.39 0.14
CA THR A 378 -13.71 24.69 -0.99
C THR A 378 -14.16 26.15 -1.07
N THR A 379 -14.14 26.90 0.04
CA THR A 379 -14.66 28.28 0.07
C THR A 379 -13.64 29.31 -0.39
N ARG A 380 -12.34 29.04 -0.21
CA ARG A 380 -11.25 29.99 -0.45
C ARG A 380 -9.99 29.29 -1.00
N ILE A 381 -10.06 28.73 -2.21
CA ILE A 381 -8.95 27.95 -2.82
C ILE A 381 -7.77 28.81 -3.27
N ASP A 382 -8.04 30.03 -3.75
CA ASP A 382 -7.06 30.83 -4.51
C ASP A 382 -5.80 31.15 -3.71
N ASP A 383 -5.93 31.47 -2.42
CA ASP A 383 -4.84 31.88 -1.53
C ASP A 383 -4.58 30.92 -0.36
N THR A 384 -5.38 29.86 -0.22
CA THR A 384 -5.31 28.90 0.90
C THR A 384 -4.78 27.54 0.45
N HIS A 385 -3.78 27.03 1.18
CA HIS A 385 -3.36 25.64 1.10
C HIS A 385 -3.86 24.84 2.30
N TYR A 386 -4.45 23.67 2.04
CA TYR A 386 -4.79 22.71 3.08
C TYR A 386 -3.58 21.86 3.43
N CYS A 387 -2.96 22.12 4.58
CA CYS A 387 -1.84 21.37 5.11
C CYS A 387 -2.34 20.09 5.80
N LEU A 388 -2.64 19.05 5.01
CA LEU A 388 -3.16 17.78 5.53
C LEU A 388 -2.10 17.04 6.37
N GLY A 389 -2.51 16.51 7.53
CA GLY A 389 -1.59 16.09 8.58
C GLY A 389 -1.08 14.64 8.55
N SER A 390 -1.54 13.80 7.62
CA SER A 390 -1.12 12.39 7.55
C SER A 390 -1.09 11.83 6.12
N VAL A 391 -0.62 10.61 5.91
CA VAL A 391 -0.69 9.92 4.60
C VAL A 391 -2.11 9.45 4.25
N MET A 392 -3.11 10.30 4.50
CA MET A 392 -4.52 10.10 4.19
C MET A 392 -4.96 11.14 3.16
N GLY A 393 -6.25 11.18 2.83
CA GLY A 393 -6.78 12.17 1.91
C GLY A 393 -6.70 11.76 0.44
N PRO A 394 -7.28 12.56 -0.47
CA PRO A 394 -7.16 12.32 -1.90
C PRO A 394 -5.70 12.46 -2.34
N HIS A 395 -5.31 11.75 -3.40
CA HIS A 395 -4.09 12.07 -4.13
C HIS A 395 -4.07 13.56 -4.54
N PRO A 396 -2.97 14.30 -4.35
CA PRO A 396 -1.60 13.82 -4.09
C PRO A 396 -1.17 13.73 -2.62
N PHE A 397 -2.05 14.02 -1.65
CA PHE A 397 -1.65 14.12 -0.24
C PHE A 397 -0.93 12.89 0.32
N PRO A 398 -1.41 11.64 0.14
CA PRO A 398 -0.68 10.46 0.64
C PRO A 398 0.77 10.38 0.15
N THR A 399 1.01 10.72 -1.12
CA THR A 399 2.33 10.74 -1.75
C THR A 399 3.20 11.86 -1.18
N ILE A 400 2.67 13.08 -1.12
CA ILE A 400 3.39 14.27 -0.61
C ILE A 400 3.82 14.06 0.84
N VAL A 401 2.88 13.65 1.68
CA VAL A 401 3.13 13.49 3.11
C VAL A 401 4.13 12.36 3.36
N ARG A 402 4.05 11.25 2.61
CA ARG A 402 5.05 10.19 2.68
C ARG A 402 6.44 10.72 2.33
N ASP A 403 6.58 11.40 1.21
CA ASP A 403 7.87 11.84 0.70
C ASP A 403 8.55 12.83 1.66
N PHE A 404 7.79 13.76 2.25
CA PHE A 404 8.32 14.64 3.29
C PHE A 404 8.61 13.93 4.62
N GLN A 405 7.98 12.79 4.89
CA GLN A 405 8.29 11.97 6.07
C GLN A 405 9.37 10.90 5.82
N ALA A 406 9.72 10.60 4.56
CA ALA A 406 10.70 9.59 4.20
C ALA A 406 12.11 9.88 4.73
N VAL A 407 12.38 11.14 5.11
CA VAL A 407 13.60 11.55 5.81
C VAL A 407 13.85 10.71 7.08
N ILE A 408 12.80 10.23 7.75
CA ILE A 408 12.91 9.38 8.95
C ILE A 408 13.65 8.07 8.62
N SER A 409 13.15 7.31 7.64
CA SER A 409 13.77 6.05 7.22
C SER A 409 15.11 6.25 6.52
N LYS A 410 15.29 7.38 5.81
CA LYS A 410 16.55 7.70 5.15
C LYS A 410 17.68 7.81 6.16
N GLU A 411 17.43 8.57 7.23
CA GLU A 411 18.36 8.74 8.32
C GLU A 411 18.53 7.48 9.15
N SER A 412 17.44 6.82 9.56
CA SER A 412 17.56 5.61 10.40
C SER A 412 18.31 4.50 9.68
N ARG A 413 18.15 4.39 8.35
CA ARG A 413 18.86 3.40 7.52
C ARG A 413 20.34 3.69 7.44
N GLN A 414 20.72 4.96 7.28
CA GLN A 414 22.14 5.35 7.33
C GLN A 414 22.72 5.10 8.73
N GLN A 415 22.03 5.58 9.77
CA GLN A 415 22.49 5.50 11.15
C GLN A 415 22.65 4.06 11.65
N ILE A 416 21.74 3.15 11.28
CA ILE A 416 21.85 1.75 11.71
C ILE A 416 22.96 1.00 10.97
N LEU A 417 23.19 1.32 9.69
CA LEU A 417 24.33 0.77 8.94
C LEU A 417 25.66 1.25 9.53
N GLU A 418 25.74 2.50 9.98
CA GLU A 418 26.91 3.04 10.69
C GLU A 418 27.11 2.39 12.06
N ALA A 419 26.03 2.13 12.81
CA ALA A 419 26.11 1.57 14.16
C ALA A 419 26.36 0.05 14.19
N GLU A 420 25.76 -0.71 13.28
CA GLU A 420 25.69 -2.18 13.34
C GLU A 420 26.23 -2.87 12.08
N GLY A 421 26.61 -2.12 11.04
CA GLY A 421 27.15 -2.68 9.79
C GLY A 421 26.14 -3.47 8.95
N ARG A 422 24.86 -3.50 9.35
CA ARG A 422 23.77 -4.24 8.69
C ARG A 422 22.42 -3.55 8.88
N LEU A 423 21.42 -3.98 8.10
CA LEU A 423 20.04 -3.52 8.24
C LEU A 423 19.37 -4.16 9.48
N PRO A 424 18.33 -3.52 10.05
CA PRO A 424 17.59 -4.06 11.18
C PRO A 424 16.75 -5.27 10.75
N ASP A 425 16.40 -6.12 11.70
CA ASP A 425 15.48 -7.25 11.49
C ASP A 425 14.01 -6.78 11.48
N ALA A 426 13.69 -5.71 12.21
CA ALA A 426 12.36 -5.10 12.21
C ALA A 426 12.39 -3.57 12.40
N VAL A 427 11.42 -2.90 11.78
CA VAL A 427 11.10 -1.48 12.00
C VAL A 427 9.66 -1.37 12.47
N ILE A 428 9.45 -0.72 13.61
CA ILE A 428 8.17 -0.64 14.31
C ILE A 428 7.75 0.82 14.50
N ALA A 429 6.50 1.13 14.17
CA ALA A 429 5.95 2.49 14.32
C ALA A 429 4.44 2.46 14.59
N CYS A 430 3.90 3.47 15.25
CA CYS A 430 2.47 3.55 15.53
C CYS A 430 1.66 4.03 14.31
N VAL A 431 0.43 3.53 14.14
CA VAL A 431 -0.41 3.80 12.96
C VAL A 431 -1.77 4.33 13.41
N GLY A 432 -1.96 5.64 13.23
CA GLY A 432 -3.29 6.25 13.13
C GLY A 432 -3.58 6.46 11.64
N GLY A 433 -3.55 7.71 11.18
CA GLY A 433 -3.52 7.99 9.74
C GLY A 433 -2.24 7.49 9.02
N GLY A 434 -1.15 7.21 9.77
CA GLY A 434 0.02 6.46 9.28
C GLY A 434 1.27 7.24 8.86
N SER A 435 1.35 8.57 9.02
CA SER A 435 2.48 9.35 8.47
C SER A 435 3.86 8.98 9.02
N ASN A 436 3.99 8.86 10.35
CA ASN A 436 5.28 8.47 10.97
C ASN A 436 5.70 7.06 10.53
N ALA A 437 4.75 6.13 10.49
CA ALA A 437 5.01 4.75 10.12
C ALA A 437 5.46 4.65 8.68
N MET A 438 4.74 5.29 7.74
CA MET A 438 5.15 5.28 6.33
C MET A 438 6.52 5.96 6.15
N GLY A 439 6.77 7.08 6.82
CA GLY A 439 8.09 7.72 6.81
C GLY A 439 9.22 6.83 7.35
N SER A 440 8.90 5.99 8.35
CA SER A 440 9.82 5.02 8.96
C SER A 440 10.01 3.76 8.11
N PHE A 441 9.03 3.41 7.27
CA PHE A 441 9.07 2.19 6.45
C PHE A 441 9.63 2.43 5.05
N TYR A 442 9.44 3.63 4.48
CA TYR A 442 9.58 3.88 3.05
C TYR A 442 10.86 3.31 2.41
N HIS A 443 12.03 3.63 2.97
CA HIS A 443 13.32 3.17 2.43
C HIS A 443 13.69 1.72 2.78
N TYR A 444 12.84 1.01 3.54
CA TYR A 444 12.97 -0.41 3.84
C TYR A 444 11.93 -1.27 3.09
N ILE A 445 10.96 -0.68 2.38
CA ILE A 445 9.91 -1.43 1.65
C ILE A 445 10.52 -2.43 0.66
N GLY A 446 11.62 -2.10 -0.02
CA GLY A 446 12.30 -3.01 -0.93
C GLY A 446 13.18 -4.06 -0.26
N ASP A 447 13.46 -3.94 1.04
CA ASP A 447 14.35 -4.84 1.78
C ASP A 447 13.50 -5.96 2.44
N GLU A 448 13.24 -7.06 1.72
CA GLU A 448 12.37 -8.17 2.18
C GLU A 448 12.82 -8.80 3.52
N GLY A 449 14.11 -8.73 3.85
CA GLY A 449 14.64 -9.19 5.13
C GLY A 449 14.29 -8.30 6.33
N VAL A 450 13.73 -7.11 6.10
CA VAL A 450 13.32 -6.16 7.15
C VAL A 450 11.81 -6.23 7.36
N LYS A 451 11.37 -6.68 8.53
CA LYS A 451 9.94 -6.67 8.89
C LYS A 451 9.45 -5.24 9.14
N LEU A 452 8.29 -4.90 8.60
CA LEU A 452 7.65 -3.60 8.78
C LEU A 452 6.38 -3.79 9.61
N ILE A 453 6.34 -3.18 10.80
CA ILE A 453 5.29 -3.46 11.78
C ILE A 453 4.61 -2.17 12.22
N GLY A 454 3.36 -1.99 11.81
CA GLY A 454 2.49 -0.90 12.21
C GLY A 454 1.68 -1.25 13.46
N CYS A 455 1.76 -0.45 14.52
CA CYS A 455 1.01 -0.68 15.75
C CYS A 455 -0.24 0.22 15.78
N GLU A 456 -1.42 -0.38 15.66
CA GLU A 456 -2.70 0.34 15.69
C GLU A 456 -3.29 0.38 17.12
N ALA A 457 -4.08 1.42 17.40
CA ALA A 457 -4.74 1.55 18.71
C ALA A 457 -5.97 0.65 18.82
N ALA A 458 -5.87 -0.40 19.63
CA ALA A 458 -6.98 -1.30 19.90
C ALA A 458 -7.97 -0.74 20.93
N GLY A 459 -7.69 0.41 21.56
CA GLY A 459 -8.55 0.99 22.58
C GLY A 459 -8.80 0.02 23.74
N ARG A 460 -10.07 -0.36 23.94
CA ARG A 460 -10.49 -1.37 24.94
C ARG A 460 -10.36 -2.81 24.47
N GLY A 461 -10.02 -3.03 23.20
CA GLY A 461 -9.81 -4.33 22.57
C GLY A 461 -10.46 -4.42 21.20
N ILE A 462 -9.87 -5.20 20.29
CA ILE A 462 -10.37 -5.39 18.92
C ILE A 462 -11.74 -6.07 18.84
N ASP A 463 -12.11 -6.83 19.88
CA ASP A 463 -13.41 -7.50 19.99
C ASP A 463 -14.53 -6.58 20.50
N THR A 464 -14.22 -5.28 20.70
CA THR A 464 -15.16 -4.26 21.17
C THR A 464 -15.42 -3.21 20.09
N PHE A 465 -16.46 -2.39 20.27
CA PHE A 465 -16.69 -1.23 19.41
C PHE A 465 -15.76 -0.04 19.74
N GLU A 466 -15.02 -0.12 20.85
CA GLU A 466 -14.13 0.94 21.34
C GLU A 466 -12.69 0.66 20.89
N THR A 467 -12.47 0.61 19.57
CA THR A 467 -11.18 0.33 18.93
C THR A 467 -10.97 1.23 17.71
N ALA A 468 -9.72 1.62 17.47
CA ALA A 468 -9.26 2.31 16.26
C ALA A 468 -8.28 1.44 15.43
N ALA A 469 -8.26 0.11 15.66
CA ALA A 469 -7.41 -0.84 14.96
C ALA A 469 -7.91 -1.14 13.54
N THR A 470 -7.79 -0.13 12.67
CA THR A 470 -8.48 -0.06 11.37
C THR A 470 -8.15 -1.20 10.42
N VAL A 471 -6.90 -1.61 10.30
CA VAL A 471 -6.51 -2.73 9.43
C VAL A 471 -7.05 -4.05 9.99
N ASN A 472 -7.10 -4.19 11.32
CA ASN A 472 -7.56 -5.40 11.98
C ASN A 472 -9.10 -5.57 11.97
N THR A 473 -9.86 -4.48 12.12
CA THR A 473 -11.33 -4.54 12.31
C THR A 473 -12.11 -3.86 11.18
N GLY A 474 -11.44 -3.09 10.34
CA GLY A 474 -12.05 -2.29 9.28
C GLY A 474 -12.34 -3.07 8.00
N LYS A 475 -13.01 -2.39 7.07
CA LYS A 475 -13.35 -2.89 5.74
C LYS A 475 -13.00 -1.85 4.70
N VAL A 476 -12.84 -2.30 3.45
CA VAL A 476 -12.57 -1.39 2.33
C VAL A 476 -13.77 -0.47 2.13
N GLY A 477 -13.51 0.84 2.16
CA GLY A 477 -14.51 1.88 1.98
C GLY A 477 -13.94 3.11 1.28
N ILE A 478 -14.77 4.14 1.12
CA ILE A 478 -14.37 5.44 0.59
C ILE A 478 -14.75 6.50 1.61
N PHE A 479 -13.77 7.23 2.12
CA PHE A 479 -13.98 8.31 3.08
C PHE A 479 -12.80 9.29 3.04
N HIS A 480 -13.04 10.55 3.39
CA HIS A 480 -12.04 11.62 3.36
C HIS A 480 -11.23 11.67 2.04
N GLY A 481 -11.88 11.51 0.89
CA GLY A 481 -11.21 11.66 -0.39
C GLY A 481 -10.42 10.45 -0.89
N MET A 482 -10.39 9.33 -0.17
CA MET A 482 -9.61 8.14 -0.55
C MET A 482 -10.40 6.84 -0.41
N LYS A 483 -10.01 5.83 -1.20
CA LYS A 483 -10.35 4.43 -0.93
C LYS A 483 -9.27 3.81 -0.03
N SER A 484 -9.67 3.20 1.09
CA SER A 484 -8.78 2.54 2.05
C SER A 484 -9.57 1.62 2.97
N TYR A 485 -8.94 1.06 4.01
CA TYR A 485 -9.65 0.45 5.14
C TYR A 485 -10.22 1.51 6.09
N PHE A 486 -11.43 1.25 6.58
CA PHE A 486 -12.12 2.07 7.57
C PHE A 486 -12.91 1.21 8.56
N CYS A 487 -12.98 1.62 9.82
CA CYS A 487 -13.93 1.07 10.79
C CYS A 487 -15.36 1.49 10.37
N GLN A 488 -16.18 0.50 10.01
CA GLN A 488 -17.52 0.72 9.47
C GLN A 488 -18.55 -0.17 10.15
N ASP A 489 -19.79 0.34 10.25
CA ASP A 489 -20.93 -0.47 10.65
C ASP A 489 -21.40 -1.41 9.51
N LYS A 490 -22.44 -2.21 9.78
CA LYS A 490 -23.01 -3.14 8.80
C LYS A 490 -23.64 -2.48 7.57
N TYR A 491 -23.89 -1.17 7.61
CA TYR A 491 -24.45 -0.38 6.51
C TYR A 491 -23.38 0.40 5.74
N GLY A 492 -22.11 0.27 6.12
CA GLY A 492 -20.99 1.00 5.50
C GLY A 492 -20.80 2.42 6.03
N GLN A 493 -21.51 2.81 7.10
CA GLN A 493 -21.29 4.11 7.75
C GLN A 493 -20.02 4.07 8.58
N ILE A 494 -19.27 5.18 8.60
CA ILE A 494 -18.06 5.29 9.41
C ILE A 494 -18.43 5.19 10.90
N ALA A 495 -17.94 4.13 11.54
CA ALA A 495 -18.19 3.87 12.94
C ALA A 495 -17.40 4.87 13.81
N PRO A 496 -17.95 5.29 14.97
CA PRO A 496 -17.15 5.88 16.03
C PRO A 496 -16.03 4.90 16.43
N VAL A 497 -14.86 5.43 16.70
CA VAL A 497 -13.71 4.67 17.21
C VAL A 497 -13.27 5.28 18.53
N TYR A 498 -12.38 4.58 19.24
CA TYR A 498 -11.84 5.04 20.51
C TYR A 498 -10.38 4.62 20.68
N SER A 499 -9.60 5.55 21.24
CA SER A 499 -8.30 5.28 21.87
C SER A 499 -8.05 6.32 22.95
N ILE A 500 -7.26 5.96 23.97
CA ILE A 500 -6.69 6.95 24.90
C ILE A 500 -5.79 7.97 24.18
N SER A 501 -5.25 7.58 23.03
CA SER A 501 -4.34 8.38 22.22
C SER A 501 -5.09 9.14 21.12
N ALA A 502 -5.34 10.44 21.33
CA ALA A 502 -6.03 11.28 20.35
C ALA A 502 -5.38 11.30 18.94
N GLY A 503 -4.06 11.07 18.83
CA GLY A 503 -3.38 10.98 17.53
C GLY A 503 -3.59 9.66 16.77
N LEU A 504 -4.12 8.63 17.44
CA LEU A 504 -4.46 7.32 16.87
C LEU A 504 -5.98 7.10 16.79
N ASP A 505 -6.78 7.98 17.40
CA ASP A 505 -8.25 7.93 17.41
C ASP A 505 -8.84 8.40 16.06
N TYR A 506 -8.58 7.60 15.01
CA TYR A 506 -9.01 7.88 13.65
C TYR A 506 -9.55 6.59 13.00
N PRO A 507 -10.76 6.60 12.39
CA PRO A 507 -11.43 5.39 11.93
C PRO A 507 -10.92 4.88 10.57
N GLY A 508 -9.77 5.35 10.10
CA GLY A 508 -9.24 5.06 8.77
C GLY A 508 -7.73 4.85 8.80
N VAL A 509 -7.17 4.37 7.69
CA VAL A 509 -5.71 4.25 7.52
C VAL A 509 -5.29 4.77 6.15
N GLY A 510 -4.07 5.26 6.02
CA GLY A 510 -3.53 5.72 4.74
C GLY A 510 -3.54 4.63 3.66
N PRO A 511 -3.75 4.97 2.38
CA PRO A 511 -3.99 3.99 1.33
C PRO A 511 -2.75 3.16 0.98
N GLU A 512 -1.55 3.71 1.17
CA GLU A 512 -0.32 2.96 0.96
C GLU A 512 -0.07 1.93 2.08
N HIS A 513 -0.52 2.21 3.32
CA HIS A 513 -0.52 1.20 4.39
C HIS A 513 -1.48 0.06 4.08
N ALA A 514 -2.71 0.39 3.64
CA ALA A 514 -3.69 -0.60 3.18
C ALA A 514 -3.14 -1.47 2.05
N TYR A 515 -2.41 -0.87 1.10
CA TYR A 515 -1.73 -1.63 0.04
C TYR A 515 -0.63 -2.55 0.58
N LEU A 516 0.25 -2.05 1.47
CA LEU A 516 1.31 -2.87 2.07
C LEU A 516 0.76 -4.03 2.90
N HIS A 517 -0.39 -3.85 3.54
CA HIS A 517 -1.13 -4.93 4.21
C HIS A 517 -1.61 -5.98 3.21
N ASP A 518 -2.29 -5.57 2.15
CA ASP A 518 -2.89 -6.48 1.16
C ASP A 518 -1.85 -7.34 0.43
N ILE A 519 -0.65 -6.81 0.22
CA ILE A 519 0.46 -7.56 -0.40
C ILE A 519 1.34 -8.29 0.63
N HIS A 520 0.95 -8.26 1.90
CA HIS A 520 1.68 -8.86 3.03
C HIS A 520 3.12 -8.35 3.19
N ARG A 521 3.38 -7.10 2.78
CA ARG A 521 4.69 -6.47 2.97
C ARG A 521 4.85 -5.85 4.37
N ALA A 522 3.77 -5.35 4.95
CA ALA A 522 3.76 -4.84 6.32
C ALA A 522 2.70 -5.54 7.16
N GLU A 523 3.02 -5.76 8.43
CA GLU A 523 2.13 -6.35 9.44
C GLU A 523 1.53 -5.25 10.30
N TYR A 524 0.25 -5.36 10.64
CA TYR A 524 -0.45 -4.37 11.48
C TYR A 524 -1.01 -5.03 12.72
N VAL A 525 -0.49 -4.63 13.88
CA VAL A 525 -0.75 -5.29 15.15
C VAL A 525 -1.55 -4.38 16.09
N PRO A 526 -2.59 -4.89 16.75
CA PRO A 526 -3.36 -4.11 17.70
C PRO A 526 -2.65 -4.01 19.05
N VAL A 527 -2.67 -2.80 19.63
CA VAL A 527 -2.15 -2.52 20.97
C VAL A 527 -3.21 -1.78 21.78
N THR A 528 -3.58 -2.33 22.93
CA THR A 528 -4.62 -1.78 23.80
C THR A 528 -4.14 -0.56 24.57
N ASP A 529 -5.09 0.25 25.09
CA ASP A 529 -4.76 1.40 25.92
C ASP A 529 -3.95 1.02 27.17
N VAL A 530 -4.27 -0.13 27.78
CA VAL A 530 -3.54 -0.63 28.96
C VAL A 530 -2.08 -0.87 28.63
N GLU A 531 -1.81 -1.56 27.52
CA GLU A 531 -0.45 -1.86 27.08
C GLU A 531 0.34 -0.61 26.70
N ALA A 532 -0.31 0.36 26.06
CA ALA A 532 0.29 1.65 25.72
C ALA A 532 0.64 2.47 26.97
N VAL A 533 -0.25 2.55 27.96
CA VAL A 533 -0.01 3.26 29.23
C VAL A 533 1.12 2.60 30.02
N GLU A 534 1.15 1.27 30.09
CA GLU A 534 2.24 0.55 30.73
C GLU A 534 3.58 0.78 30.01
N ALA A 535 3.57 0.82 28.67
CA ALA A 535 4.78 1.12 27.90
C ALA A 535 5.25 2.57 28.08
N PHE A 536 4.33 3.53 28.20
CA PHE A 536 4.61 4.93 28.50
C PHE A 536 5.37 5.07 29.83
N GLU A 537 4.86 4.42 30.89
CA GLU A 537 5.52 4.43 32.20
C GLU A 537 6.84 3.66 32.21
N TYR A 538 6.88 2.52 31.50
CA TYR A 538 8.07 1.69 31.39
C TYR A 538 9.22 2.44 30.73
N ILE A 539 9.01 3.05 29.56
CA ILE A 539 10.09 3.74 28.85
C ILE A 539 10.59 4.97 29.63
N ALA A 540 9.69 5.67 30.34
CA ALA A 540 10.06 6.77 31.22
C ALA A 540 10.97 6.30 32.36
N LYS A 541 10.65 5.18 33.02
CA LYS A 541 11.44 4.63 34.14
C LYS A 541 12.75 3.99 33.68
N THR A 542 12.72 3.30 32.53
CA THR A 542 13.84 2.50 32.05
C THR A 542 14.87 3.37 31.32
N GLU A 543 14.44 4.22 30.39
CA GLU A 543 15.33 5.02 29.55
C GLU A 543 15.28 6.53 29.82
N GLY A 544 14.42 6.99 30.75
CA GLY A 544 14.29 8.42 31.03
C GLY A 544 13.64 9.21 29.90
N ILE A 545 12.86 8.55 29.04
CA ILE A 545 12.20 9.16 27.88
C ILE A 545 10.70 9.18 28.14
N ILE A 546 10.10 10.37 28.22
CA ILE A 546 8.65 10.54 28.23
C ILE A 546 8.17 10.57 26.78
N ALA A 547 7.92 9.39 26.21
CA ALA A 547 7.42 9.23 24.84
C ALA A 547 5.95 9.64 24.75
N ALA A 548 5.49 10.09 23.58
CA ALA A 548 4.06 10.30 23.36
C ALA A 548 3.28 8.99 23.54
N ILE A 549 2.02 9.08 23.96
CA ILE A 549 1.18 7.90 24.13
C ILE A 549 0.96 7.16 22.80
N GLU A 550 0.95 7.89 21.67
CA GLU A 550 0.97 7.33 20.32
C GLU A 550 2.22 6.43 20.14
N SER A 551 3.41 6.98 20.40
CA SER A 551 4.68 6.26 20.28
C SER A 551 4.77 5.06 21.23
N SER A 552 4.11 5.17 22.39
CA SER A 552 4.07 4.11 23.40
C SER A 552 3.35 2.86 22.90
N HIS A 553 2.47 2.95 21.88
CA HIS A 553 1.91 1.76 21.24
C HIS A 553 2.99 0.94 20.51
N ALA A 554 3.90 1.61 19.79
CA ALA A 554 5.02 0.95 19.12
C ALA A 554 6.00 0.33 20.15
N ILE A 555 6.26 1.05 21.24
CA ILE A 555 7.11 0.56 22.35
C ILE A 555 6.46 -0.65 23.04
N ALA A 556 5.15 -0.63 23.26
CA ALA A 556 4.41 -1.74 23.86
C ALA A 556 4.56 -3.02 23.03
N TYR A 557 4.43 -2.93 21.71
CA TYR A 557 4.63 -4.08 20.85
C TYR A 557 6.10 -4.53 20.82
N ALA A 558 7.06 -3.59 20.80
CA ALA A 558 8.48 -3.92 20.89
C ALA A 558 8.82 -4.70 22.18
N ARG A 559 8.17 -4.38 23.31
CA ARG A 559 8.31 -5.13 24.58
C ARG A 559 7.83 -6.58 24.47
N LYS A 560 6.87 -6.87 23.60
CA LYS A 560 6.39 -8.23 23.33
C LYS A 560 7.31 -8.98 22.36
N LEU A 561 7.76 -8.30 21.31
CA LEU A 561 8.53 -8.91 20.22
C LEU A 561 10.00 -9.14 20.59
N ALA A 562 10.66 -8.19 21.23
CA ALA A 562 12.10 -8.28 21.49
C ALA A 562 12.52 -9.54 22.28
N PRO A 563 11.80 -9.98 23.33
CA PRO A 563 12.14 -11.20 24.07
C PRO A 563 12.01 -12.49 23.25
N THR A 564 11.28 -12.48 22.12
CA THR A 564 11.10 -13.65 21.26
C THR A 564 12.15 -13.72 20.14
N MET A 565 13.09 -12.77 20.10
CA MET A 565 14.11 -12.63 19.08
C MET A 565 15.51 -12.89 19.65
N ASP A 566 16.43 -13.31 18.79
CA ASP A 566 17.81 -13.58 19.19
C ASP A 566 18.53 -12.26 19.55
N LYS A 567 19.50 -12.36 20.47
CA LYS A 567 20.21 -11.20 21.04
C LYS A 567 21.04 -10.40 20.05
N ASP A 568 21.39 -11.00 18.93
CA ASP A 568 22.10 -10.35 17.84
C ASP A 568 21.15 -9.63 16.87
N GLN A 569 19.85 -9.94 16.88
CA GLN A 569 18.84 -9.28 16.05
C GLN A 569 18.58 -7.82 16.49
N ILE A 570 18.09 -7.00 15.57
CA ILE A 570 17.95 -5.55 15.74
C ILE A 570 16.52 -5.10 15.44
N ILE A 571 15.95 -4.32 16.36
CA ILE A 571 14.67 -3.64 16.19
C ILE A 571 14.91 -2.13 16.21
N ILE A 572 14.37 -1.41 15.22
CA ILE A 572 14.19 0.05 15.28
C ILE A 572 12.75 0.35 15.66
N VAL A 573 12.54 1.17 16.69
CA VAL A 573 11.23 1.68 17.10
C VAL A 573 11.20 3.19 16.89
N THR A 574 10.21 3.69 16.16
CA THR A 574 10.04 5.14 15.96
C THR A 574 9.34 5.76 17.16
N VAL A 575 10.06 6.61 17.90
CA VAL A 575 9.49 7.48 18.94
C VAL A 575 8.97 8.73 18.25
N SER A 576 7.76 8.63 17.73
CA SER A 576 7.14 9.60 16.82
C SER A 576 6.87 10.98 17.41
N GLY A 577 6.89 11.13 18.74
CA GLY A 577 6.77 12.41 19.45
C GLY A 577 7.02 12.29 20.95
N ARG A 578 7.12 13.42 21.63
CA ARG A 578 7.28 13.50 23.09
C ARG A 578 5.93 13.59 23.83
N GLY A 579 5.91 13.05 25.05
CA GLY A 579 4.71 12.84 25.85
C GLY A 579 4.32 13.99 26.79
N ASP A 580 4.93 15.17 26.69
CA ASP A 580 4.56 16.33 27.53
C ASP A 580 3.06 16.62 27.49
N LYS A 581 2.46 16.48 26.29
CA LYS A 581 1.02 16.69 26.07
C LYS A 581 0.13 15.64 26.73
N ASP A 582 0.69 14.47 27.01
CA ASP A 582 -0.05 13.29 27.47
C ASP A 582 -0.01 13.14 28.99
N CYS A 583 0.99 13.70 29.68
CA CYS A 583 1.18 13.56 31.13
C CYS A 583 -0.11 13.81 31.92
N ALA A 584 -0.85 14.88 31.61
CA ALA A 584 -2.11 15.19 32.29
C ALA A 584 -3.23 14.19 32.02
N ALA A 585 -3.32 13.68 30.80
CA ALA A 585 -4.31 12.66 30.46
C ALA A 585 -3.97 11.32 31.12
N ILE A 586 -2.69 10.94 31.14
CA ILE A 586 -2.22 9.69 31.74
C ILE A 586 -2.33 9.71 33.26
N ALA A 587 -1.98 10.82 33.92
CA ALA A 587 -2.19 11.00 35.35
C ALA A 587 -3.67 10.79 35.72
N ARG A 588 -4.60 11.48 35.02
CA ARG A 588 -6.05 11.28 35.22
C ARG A 588 -6.50 9.85 34.98
N TYR A 589 -5.96 9.20 33.94
CA TYR A 589 -6.25 7.79 33.66
C TYR A 589 -5.79 6.86 34.80
N ARG A 590 -4.69 7.19 35.48
CA ARG A 590 -4.19 6.49 36.67
C ARG A 590 -4.90 6.91 37.98
N GLY A 591 -5.86 7.83 37.91
CA GLY A 591 -6.58 8.34 39.08
C GLY A 591 -5.83 9.42 39.85
N GLU A 592 -4.77 10.00 39.28
CA GLU A 592 -4.07 11.16 39.82
C GLU A 592 -4.69 12.44 39.28
N ASP A 593 -5.00 13.38 40.18
CA ASP A 593 -5.53 14.67 39.81
C ASP A 593 -4.40 15.69 39.71
N ILE A 594 -4.06 16.11 38.48
CA ILE A 594 -3.06 17.14 38.20
C ILE A 594 -3.72 18.35 37.57
N TYR A 595 -4.42 19.12 38.39
CA TYR A 595 -4.74 20.51 38.10
C TYR A 595 -4.04 21.40 39.14
N GLU A 596 -3.32 22.41 38.64
CA GLU A 596 -3.08 23.67 39.38
C GLU A 596 -4.15 24.69 39.01
#